data_AF-A0A9P4TFA0-F1
#
_entry.id   AF-A0A9P4TFA0-F1
#
_cell.length_a   1.000
_cell.length_b   1.000
_cell.length_c   1.000
_cell.angle_alpha   90.00
_cell.angle_beta   90.00
_cell.angle_gamma   90.00
#
_symmetry.space_group_name_H-M   'P 1'
#
loop_
_entity.id
_entity.type
_entity.pdbx_description
1 polymer ?
#
loop_
_entity_poly.entity_id
_entity_poly.type
_entity_poly.pdbx_seq_one_letter_code
_entity_poly.pdbx_strand_id
1 'polypeptide(L)'
;MDDIAAMHAALISSLNKLYDTLLAMRYLSPEEVLRPPHSSEAISDDTFQALGYESETIQLMRLIPHLRGNVAWGFQNEGTEILPRSQAVSYAIERDTDWIDYLRWGDKSMSSHHRLLHPWMLRLSIGRMYPGQYGVDLIYDTRTRL
;
A
#
# COMPACT_ATOMS: atom_id res chain seq x y z
N MET A 1 -2.24 -6.55 -24.16
CA MET A 1 -2.40 -6.34 -22.72
C MET A 1 -0.99 -6.09 -22.23
N ASP A 2 -0.71 -4.89 -21.76
CA ASP A 2 0.65 -4.51 -21.36
C ASP A 2 1.07 -5.36 -20.15
N ASP A 3 2.31 -5.83 -20.14
CA ASP A 3 2.85 -6.60 -19.02
C ASP A 3 3.11 -5.65 -17.83
N ILE A 4 2.11 -5.54 -16.96
CA ILE A 4 2.16 -4.69 -15.75
C ILE A 4 3.35 -5.04 -14.87
N ALA A 5 3.74 -6.31 -14.79
CA ALA A 5 4.91 -6.74 -14.02
C ALA A 5 6.20 -6.20 -14.63
N ALA A 6 6.35 -6.25 -15.96
CA ALA A 6 7.50 -5.66 -16.64
C ALA A 6 7.51 -4.13 -16.52
N MET A 7 6.36 -3.47 -16.66
CA MET A 7 6.23 -2.01 -16.62
C MET A 7 6.58 -1.43 -15.24
N HIS A 8 6.27 -2.15 -14.16
CA HIS A 8 6.53 -1.72 -12.79
C HIS A 8 7.61 -2.53 -12.08
N ALA A 9 8.47 -3.23 -12.82
CA ALA A 9 9.50 -4.11 -12.28
C ALA A 9 10.39 -3.43 -11.24
N ALA A 10 10.74 -2.16 -11.46
CA ALA A 10 11.56 -1.37 -10.55
C ALA A 10 10.87 -1.15 -9.18
N LEU A 11 9.59 -0.77 -9.18
CA LEU A 11 8.80 -0.60 -7.96
C LEU A 11 8.64 -1.94 -7.24
N ILE A 12 8.21 -2.98 -7.97
CA ILE A 12 7.99 -4.33 -7.43
C ILE A 12 9.27 -4.86 -6.79
N SER A 13 10.41 -4.76 -7.48
CA SER A 13 11.71 -5.21 -6.97
C SER A 13 12.15 -4.41 -5.73
N SER A 14 11.97 -3.09 -5.76
CA SER A 14 12.38 -2.22 -4.65
C SER A 14 11.56 -2.48 -3.38
N LEU A 15 10.25 -2.66 -3.51
CA LEU A 15 9.38 -3.01 -2.38
C LEU A 15 9.75 -4.38 -1.82
N ASN A 16 9.96 -5.39 -2.67
CA ASN A 16 10.39 -6.71 -2.18
C ASN A 16 11.71 -6.64 -1.41
N LYS A 17 12.71 -5.92 -1.95
CA LYS A 17 14.01 -5.72 -1.26
C LYS A 17 13.88 -4.96 0.05
N LEU A 18 13.00 -3.96 0.12
CA LEU A 18 12.72 -3.24 1.36
C LEU A 18 12.18 -4.21 2.41
N TYR A 19 11.17 -5.00 2.08
CA TYR A 19 10.62 -5.99 3.01
C TYR A 19 11.61 -7.10 3.38
N ASP A 20 12.42 -7.59 2.44
CA ASP A 20 13.49 -8.55 2.73
C ASP A 20 14.50 -7.98 3.74
N THR A 21 14.83 -6.69 3.59
CA THR A 21 15.73 -5.98 4.50
C THR A 21 15.12 -5.85 5.89
N LEU A 22 13.84 -5.45 5.98
CA LEU A 22 13.12 -5.32 7.25
C LEU A 22 13.01 -6.68 7.98
N LEU A 23 12.75 -7.76 7.24
CA LEU A 23 12.76 -9.13 7.78
C LEU A 23 14.16 -9.55 8.26
N ALA A 24 15.20 -9.32 7.45
CA ALA A 24 16.58 -9.67 7.81
C ALA A 24 17.07 -8.93 9.06
N MET A 25 16.62 -7.68 9.22
CA MET A 25 16.91 -6.85 10.38
C MET A 25 15.99 -7.14 11.58
N ARG A 26 15.03 -8.07 11.45
CA ARG A 26 14.04 -8.47 12.47
C ARG A 26 13.12 -7.34 12.93
N TYR A 27 12.84 -6.39 12.05
CA TYR A 27 11.83 -5.35 12.27
C TYR A 27 10.42 -5.85 12.00
N LEU A 28 10.32 -6.89 11.18
CA LEU A 28 9.10 -7.59 10.85
C LEU A 28 9.38 -9.09 10.99
N SER A 29 8.34 -9.84 11.33
CA SER A 29 8.34 -11.31 11.24
C SER A 29 7.82 -11.75 9.86
N PRO A 30 8.22 -12.92 9.34
CA PRO A 30 7.76 -13.39 8.03
C PRO A 30 6.24 -13.47 7.86
N GLU A 31 5.52 -13.83 8.92
CA GLU A 31 4.04 -13.94 8.97
C GLU A 31 3.32 -12.58 8.88
N GLU A 32 4.07 -11.49 8.98
CA GLU A 32 3.60 -10.12 8.94
C GLU A 32 3.53 -9.56 7.52
N VAL A 33 4.31 -10.14 6.60
CA VAL A 33 4.41 -9.68 5.22
C VAL A 33 3.63 -10.61 4.30
N LEU A 34 2.59 -10.09 3.68
CA LEU A 34 1.87 -10.77 2.61
C LEU A 34 2.65 -10.53 1.30
N ARG A 35 3.20 -11.60 0.75
CA ARG A 35 3.94 -11.58 -0.52
C ARG A 35 3.01 -11.95 -1.68
N PRO A 36 3.18 -11.32 -2.86
CA PRO A 36 2.47 -11.73 -4.07
C PRO A 36 2.88 -13.16 -4.51
N PRO A 37 2.06 -13.83 -5.36
CA PRO A 37 0.78 -13.36 -5.89
C PRO A 37 -0.32 -13.44 -4.84
N HIS A 38 -1.06 -12.35 -4.64
CA HIS A 38 -2.17 -12.32 -3.70
C HIS A 38 -3.37 -13.04 -4.31
N SER A 39 -3.81 -14.15 -3.71
CA SER A 39 -5.14 -14.70 -3.99
C SER A 39 -6.21 -13.69 -3.50
N SER A 40 -7.41 -13.76 -4.08
CA SER A 40 -8.54 -12.86 -3.79
C SER A 40 -9.04 -12.87 -2.34
N GLU A 41 -8.41 -13.65 -1.46
CA GLU A 41 -8.88 -13.94 -0.10
C GLU A 41 -8.70 -12.77 0.89
N ALA A 42 -7.76 -11.84 0.64
CA ALA A 42 -7.55 -10.69 1.53
C ALA A 42 -8.45 -9.47 1.18
N ILE A 43 -8.52 -9.10 -0.11
CA ILE A 43 -9.38 -8.04 -0.65
C ILE A 43 -9.78 -8.49 -2.06
N SER A 44 -11.05 -8.39 -2.47
CA SER A 44 -11.49 -8.76 -3.82
C SER A 44 -11.21 -7.66 -4.85
N ASP A 45 -11.13 -8.03 -6.13
CA ASP A 45 -11.01 -7.02 -7.21
C ASP A 45 -12.25 -6.11 -7.26
N ASP A 46 -13.44 -6.66 -6.99
CA ASP A 46 -14.69 -5.90 -6.91
C ASP A 46 -14.61 -4.76 -5.87
N THR A 47 -13.94 -5.00 -4.75
CA THR A 47 -13.70 -3.95 -3.74
C THR A 47 -12.86 -2.82 -4.33
N PHE A 48 -11.76 -3.13 -5.04
CA PHE A 48 -10.94 -2.09 -5.66
C PHE A 48 -11.65 -1.38 -6.83
N GLN A 49 -12.47 -2.11 -7.58
CA GLN A 49 -13.30 -1.53 -8.65
C GLN A 49 -14.39 -0.61 -8.09
N ALA A 50 -15.02 -0.97 -6.97
CA ALA A 50 -16.00 -0.13 -6.29
C ALA A 50 -15.41 1.19 -5.77
N LEU A 51 -14.12 1.18 -5.42
CA LEU A 51 -13.35 2.41 -5.11
C LEU A 51 -12.96 3.20 -6.36
N GLY A 52 -13.21 2.65 -7.55
CA GLY A 52 -12.99 3.28 -8.85
C GLY A 52 -11.57 3.13 -9.38
N TYR A 53 -10.77 2.16 -8.90
CA TYR A 53 -9.43 1.91 -9.45
C TYR A 53 -9.50 1.35 -10.86
N GLU A 54 -8.52 1.72 -11.69
CA GLU A 54 -8.35 1.13 -13.02
C GLU A 54 -7.69 -0.26 -12.93
N SER A 55 -7.96 -1.10 -13.93
CA SER A 55 -7.51 -2.50 -13.97
C SER A 55 -5.98 -2.64 -13.85
N GLU A 56 -5.21 -1.71 -14.42
CA GLU A 56 -3.75 -1.71 -14.32
C GLU A 56 -3.27 -1.47 -12.88
N THR A 57 -3.92 -0.56 -12.16
CA THR A 57 -3.60 -0.29 -10.75
C THR A 57 -3.95 -1.48 -9.87
N ILE A 58 -5.12 -2.11 -10.11
CA ILE A 58 -5.53 -3.32 -9.38
C ILE A 58 -4.53 -4.46 -9.62
N GLN A 59 -4.11 -4.66 -10.87
CA GLN A 59 -3.09 -5.66 -11.20
C GLN A 59 -1.75 -5.37 -10.51
N LEU A 60 -1.30 -4.11 -10.50
CA LEU A 60 -0.08 -3.73 -9.78
C LEU A 60 -0.19 -4.02 -8.28
N MET A 61 -1.32 -3.69 -7.65
CA MET A 61 -1.57 -3.98 -6.24
C MET A 61 -1.44 -5.49 -5.96
N ARG A 62 -1.87 -6.37 -6.87
CA ARG A 62 -1.69 -7.83 -6.75
C ARG A 62 -0.24 -8.31 -6.85
N LEU A 63 0.66 -7.48 -7.37
CA LEU A 63 2.06 -7.80 -7.64
C LEU A 63 3.04 -7.21 -6.61
N ILE A 64 2.57 -6.41 -5.66
CA ILE A 64 3.43 -5.79 -4.64
C ILE A 64 3.11 -6.34 -3.24
N PRO A 65 4.11 -6.46 -2.35
CA PRO A 65 3.88 -6.90 -0.98
C PRO A 65 3.07 -5.89 -0.17
N HIS A 66 2.34 -6.36 0.84
CA HIS A 66 1.69 -5.52 1.85
C HIS A 66 1.72 -6.17 3.22
N LEU A 67 1.35 -5.40 4.25
CA LEU A 67 1.35 -5.87 5.63
C LEU A 67 0.02 -6.49 6.04
N ARG A 68 0.08 -7.56 6.84
CA ARG A 68 -1.09 -8.08 7.56
C ARG A 68 -1.55 -7.04 8.61
N GLY A 69 -2.85 -6.99 8.89
CA GLY A 69 -3.44 -5.95 9.75
C GLY A 69 -2.97 -5.93 11.23
N ASN A 70 -2.17 -6.89 11.68
CA ASN A 70 -1.63 -6.96 13.04
C ASN A 70 -0.29 -6.21 13.18
N VAL A 71 0.37 -6.00 12.05
CA VAL A 71 1.74 -5.49 11.89
C VAL A 71 1.73 -3.97 11.74
N ALA A 72 0.64 -3.51 11.14
CA ALA A 72 0.40 -2.13 10.92
C ALA A 72 0.23 -1.47 12.29
N TRP A 73 1.24 -0.68 12.66
CA TRP A 73 1.15 0.41 13.64
C TRP A 73 1.46 0.05 15.09
N GLY A 74 2.48 -0.79 15.30
CA GLY A 74 3.23 -0.80 16.55
C GLY A 74 3.96 0.53 16.78
N PHE A 75 3.26 1.57 17.24
CA PHE A 75 3.83 2.60 18.13
C PHE A 75 4.13 2.05 19.53
N GLN A 76 4.31 0.73 19.66
CA GLN A 76 4.70 0.09 20.90
C GLN A 76 6.21 -0.13 20.85
N ASN A 77 6.98 0.90 21.23
CA ASN A 77 8.34 0.81 21.81
C ASN A 77 9.42 -0.10 21.16
N GLU A 78 9.20 -0.73 20.00
CA GLU A 78 10.06 -1.82 19.48
C GLU A 78 10.32 -1.73 17.96
N GLY A 79 9.86 -0.68 17.29
CA GLY A 79 10.20 -0.38 15.88
C GLY A 79 11.13 0.82 15.76
N THR A 80 12.38 0.62 15.36
CA THR A 80 13.33 1.71 15.07
C THR A 80 13.10 2.28 13.67
N GLU A 81 12.93 3.60 13.56
CA GLU A 81 13.03 4.29 12.27
C GLU A 81 14.50 4.32 11.85
N ILE A 82 14.87 3.57 10.81
CA ILE A 82 16.26 3.45 10.32
C ILE A 82 16.69 4.73 9.61
N LEU A 83 15.77 5.33 8.84
CA LEU A 83 15.89 6.63 8.17
C LEU A 83 14.50 7.30 8.13
N PRO A 84 14.40 8.63 7.96
CA PRO A 84 13.11 9.29 7.81
C PRO A 84 12.23 8.58 6.78
N ARG A 85 11.03 8.15 7.19
CA ARG A 85 10.07 7.42 6.32
C ARG A 85 10.49 5.99 5.93
N SER A 86 11.47 5.38 6.61
CA SER A 86 11.90 4.00 6.33
C SER A 86 10.95 2.92 6.87
N GLN A 87 9.75 3.29 7.31
CA GLN A 87 8.78 2.32 7.80
C GLN A 87 8.25 1.50 6.62
N ALA A 88 7.74 0.31 6.93
CA ALA A 88 7.05 -0.50 5.94
C ALA A 88 5.88 0.27 5.32
N VAL A 89 5.76 0.17 3.98
CA VAL A 89 4.71 0.81 3.19
C VAL A 89 3.60 -0.20 2.88
N SER A 90 2.35 0.17 3.13
CA SER A 90 1.22 -0.69 2.76
C SER A 90 0.19 0.04 1.92
N TYR A 91 -0.48 -0.68 1.02
CA TYR A 91 -1.63 -0.22 0.25
C TYR A 91 -2.94 -0.89 0.72
N ALA A 92 -2.90 -1.74 1.74
CA ALA A 92 -4.03 -2.49 2.27
C ALA A 92 -3.84 -2.80 3.77
N ILE A 93 -4.93 -2.85 4.52
CA ILE A 93 -4.98 -3.39 5.89
C ILE A 93 -6.16 -4.36 5.96
N GLU A 94 -5.89 -5.64 6.22
CA GLU A 94 -6.89 -6.72 6.21
C GLU A 94 -8.01 -6.55 7.27
N ARG A 95 -7.80 -5.69 8.29
CA ARG A 95 -8.69 -5.55 9.45
C ARG A 95 -9.72 -4.43 9.34
N ASP A 96 -9.59 -3.52 8.38
CA ASP A 96 -10.38 -2.28 8.38
C ASP A 96 -10.89 -1.95 6.97
N THR A 97 -12.18 -2.20 6.74
CA THR A 97 -12.87 -1.81 5.51
C THR A 97 -13.05 -0.30 5.41
N ASP A 98 -13.10 0.42 6.53
CA ASP A 98 -13.19 1.88 6.50
C ASP A 98 -11.89 2.45 5.93
N TRP A 99 -10.74 1.84 6.23
CA TRP A 99 -9.43 2.22 5.67
C TRP A 99 -9.39 2.15 4.14
N ILE A 100 -10.08 1.16 3.55
CA ILE A 100 -10.14 0.97 2.10
C ILE A 100 -10.77 2.19 1.41
N ASP A 101 -11.80 2.80 1.99
CA ASP A 101 -12.39 4.04 1.46
C ASP A 101 -11.38 5.21 1.45
N TYR A 102 -10.45 5.25 2.40
CA TYR A 102 -9.42 6.30 2.48
C TYR A 102 -8.31 6.15 1.45
N LEU A 103 -8.14 4.99 0.83
CA LEU A 103 -7.09 4.77 -0.18
C LEU A 103 -7.19 5.78 -1.33
N ARG A 104 -8.42 6.12 -1.70
CA ARG A 104 -8.69 7.06 -2.78
C ARG A 104 -8.78 8.50 -2.32
N TRP A 105 -8.68 8.84 -1.05
CA TRP A 105 -8.90 10.21 -0.59
C TRP A 105 -7.64 11.09 -0.69
N GLY A 106 -7.51 11.93 -1.71
CA GLY A 106 -6.45 12.93 -1.87
C GLY A 106 -6.36 13.95 -0.73
N ASP A 107 -7.41 14.74 -0.48
CA ASP A 107 -7.42 15.83 0.52
C ASP A 107 -8.72 15.84 1.35
N LYS A 108 -8.61 15.78 2.68
CA LYS A 108 -9.74 15.79 3.62
C LYS A 108 -10.38 17.18 3.80
N SER A 109 -9.71 18.25 3.40
CA SER A 109 -10.22 19.61 3.46
C SER A 109 -11.08 19.99 2.24
N MET A 110 -11.07 19.17 1.19
CA MET A 110 -11.79 19.44 -0.05
C MET A 110 -13.16 18.76 -0.11
N SER A 111 -14.06 19.35 -0.91
CA SER A 111 -15.42 18.82 -1.15
C SER A 111 -15.42 17.38 -1.64
N SER A 112 -16.54 16.67 -1.43
CA SER A 112 -16.69 15.24 -1.75
C SER A 112 -16.39 14.84 -3.20
N HIS A 113 -16.42 15.81 -4.12
CA HIS A 113 -16.18 15.63 -5.55
C HIS A 113 -14.73 15.93 -5.99
N HIS A 114 -13.93 16.58 -5.15
CA HIS A 114 -12.52 16.94 -5.43
C HIS A 114 -11.52 16.21 -4.52
N ARG A 115 -12.03 15.37 -3.62
CA ARG A 115 -11.23 14.69 -2.60
C ARG A 115 -10.60 13.39 -3.09
N LEU A 116 -10.82 12.93 -4.32
CA LEU A 116 -10.35 11.61 -4.75
C LEU A 116 -9.09 11.68 -5.62
N LEU A 117 -8.11 10.83 -5.32
CA LEU A 117 -7.01 10.50 -6.21
C LEU A 117 -7.57 9.93 -7.51
N HIS A 118 -6.84 10.14 -8.60
CA HIS A 118 -7.23 9.57 -9.89
C HIS A 118 -7.21 8.03 -9.88
N PRO A 119 -7.99 7.36 -10.74
CA PRO A 119 -8.07 5.90 -10.81
C PRO A 119 -6.75 5.15 -11.02
N TRP A 120 -5.76 5.82 -11.62
CA TRP A 120 -4.41 5.29 -11.89
C TRP A 120 -3.38 5.64 -10.80
N MET A 121 -3.77 6.32 -9.74
CA MET A 121 -2.86 6.72 -8.65
C MET A 121 -2.94 5.72 -7.50
N LEU A 122 -1.83 5.05 -7.23
CA LEU A 122 -1.70 4.14 -6.10
C LEU A 122 -1.15 4.90 -4.89
N ARG A 123 -1.86 4.83 -3.76
CA ARG A 123 -1.37 5.31 -2.47
C ARG A 123 -0.64 4.20 -1.73
N LEU A 124 0.57 4.49 -1.29
CA LEU A 124 1.35 3.68 -0.36
C LEU A 124 1.47 4.45 0.96
N SER A 125 0.86 3.94 2.03
CA SER A 125 0.83 4.62 3.32
C SER A 125 1.92 4.12 4.25
N ILE A 126 2.54 5.08 4.95
CA ILE A 126 3.58 4.94 5.97
C ILE A 126 3.02 5.50 7.28
N GLY A 127 3.12 4.77 8.38
CA GLY A 127 2.87 5.23 9.75
C GLY A 127 1.43 5.41 10.27
N ARG A 128 0.35 5.12 9.53
CA ARG A 128 -1.02 5.55 9.92
C ARG A 128 -1.81 4.57 10.80
N MET A 129 -1.84 4.81 12.12
CA MET A 129 -2.67 4.06 13.10
C MET A 129 -4.18 4.19 12.89
N TYR A 130 -4.67 5.35 12.41
CA TYR A 130 -6.09 5.61 12.16
C TYR A 130 -6.31 6.60 11.00
N PRO A 131 -7.50 6.60 10.37
CA PRO A 131 -7.81 7.57 9.33
C PRO A 131 -7.80 9.02 9.84
N GLY A 132 -6.78 9.79 9.46
CA GLY A 132 -6.64 11.20 9.85
C GLY A 132 -5.60 11.50 10.92
N GLN A 133 -4.83 10.50 11.34
CA GLN A 133 -3.64 10.70 12.16
C GLN A 133 -2.35 10.60 11.33
N TYR A 134 -1.26 11.08 11.94
CA TYR A 134 0.08 11.23 11.39
C TYR A 134 0.57 10.02 10.61
N GLY A 135 1.11 10.28 9.42
CA GLY A 135 1.71 9.30 8.52
C GLY A 135 2.16 10.00 7.23
N VAL A 136 3.00 9.34 6.45
CA VAL A 136 3.43 9.83 5.13
C VAL A 136 2.75 8.98 4.06
N ASP A 137 2.04 9.62 3.15
CA ASP A 137 1.47 8.95 1.99
C ASP A 137 2.38 9.22 0.77
N LEU A 138 2.86 8.13 0.16
CA LEU A 138 3.52 8.19 -1.13
C LEU A 138 2.47 7.93 -2.22
N ILE A 139 2.42 8.81 -3.22
CA ILE A 139 1.51 8.66 -4.36
C ILE A 139 2.33 8.22 -5.57
N TYR A 140 1.96 7.08 -6.14
CA TYR A 140 2.59 6.49 -7.32
C TYR A 140 1.64 6.59 -8.52
N ASP A 141 2.06 7.25 -9.60
CA ASP A 141 1.30 7.28 -10.86
C ASP A 141 1.64 6.04 -11.69
N THR A 142 0.69 5.10 -11.79
CA THR A 142 0.85 3.83 -12.51
C THR A 142 0.98 3.98 -14.02
N ARG A 143 0.71 5.16 -14.59
CA ARG A 143 0.95 5.43 -16.01
C ARG A 143 2.38 5.87 -16.28
N THR A 144 3.16 6.15 -15.23
CA THR A 144 4.56 6.52 -15.39
C THR A 144 5.33 5.32 -15.91
N ARG A 145 5.80 5.43 -17.14
CA ARG A 145 6.69 4.45 -17.77
C ARG A 145 8.12 4.89 -17.47
N LEU A 146 8.76 4.20 -16.52
CA LEU A 146 10.18 4.38 -16.19
C LEU A 146 11.06 3.53 -17.11
#